data_AF-A0A5S3RMY6-F1
#
_entry.id   AF-A0A5S3RMY6-F1
#
_cell.length_a   1.000
_cell.length_b   1.000
_cell.length_c   1.000
_cell.angle_alpha   90.00
_cell.angle_beta   90.00
_cell.angle_gamma   90.00
#
_symmetry.space_group_name_H-M   'P 1'
#
loop_
_entity.id
_entity.type
_entity.pdbx_description
1 polymer ?
#
loop_
_entity_poly.entity_id
_entity_poly.type
_entity_poly.pdbx_seq_one_letter_code
_entity_poly.pdbx_strand_id
1 'polypeptide(L)'
;MMILRPIQQCDYPALLKIAHESGHGFTSLPNNEALLQKKIDHSISSFAKSASHPGDEGYLFVLEDSETGEVVGTSAIEAAVGLDDAFYHYHLSKAIHSSRTLNVYKAVDILTLCNDYTGATELCTLFLKDGYRKNNNGKLLSKARFMFIKQHQERFADTVIAEMRGVSNEQGNSPFWQWLEEHFFSMDFPTADYLTGIGQKVFIAELMPKYPIYVNLLSKEAQAVIGKVHDNTRPAIELLKSEGFTFNGYVDIFDAGPTVEAKVDNIATIRNAKNFTVKIGNNSGETAVMLANEKLNDFRATVAQLNFVESSAELTLPQAMAEALHLQAGDIVTATRI
;
A
#
# COMPACT_ATOMS: atom_id res chain seq x y z
N MET A 1 11.78 13.58 -16.20
CA MET A 1 11.20 12.19 -16.27
C MET A 1 10.95 11.71 -14.85
N MET A 2 9.86 10.98 -14.59
CA MET A 2 9.59 10.48 -13.23
C MET A 2 10.29 9.14 -12.98
N ILE A 3 11.08 9.06 -11.92
CA ILE A 3 11.83 7.86 -11.53
C ILE A 3 11.41 7.44 -10.14
N LEU A 4 10.92 6.21 -10.02
CA LEU A 4 10.74 5.58 -8.72
C LEU A 4 12.05 4.91 -8.31
N ARG A 5 12.50 5.21 -7.08
CA ARG A 5 13.73 4.66 -6.51
C ARG A 5 13.59 4.40 -5.00
N PRO A 6 14.42 3.53 -4.40
CA PRO A 6 14.57 3.44 -2.95
C PRO A 6 14.83 4.81 -2.33
N ILE A 7 14.25 5.02 -1.15
CA ILE A 7 14.50 6.22 -0.35
C ILE A 7 15.94 6.28 0.14
N GLN A 8 16.47 7.49 0.29
CA GLN A 8 17.79 7.76 0.85
C GLN A 8 17.68 8.73 2.03
N GLN A 9 18.74 8.80 2.83
CA GLN A 9 18.82 9.73 3.98
C GLN A 9 18.58 11.20 3.60
N CYS A 10 19.05 11.62 2.43
CA CYS A 10 18.87 12.98 1.94
C CYS A 10 17.41 13.31 1.58
N ASP A 11 16.53 12.31 1.44
CA ASP A 11 15.12 12.51 1.11
C ASP A 11 14.27 12.84 2.35
N TYR A 12 14.83 12.79 3.56
CA TYR A 12 14.12 13.08 4.81
C TYR A 12 13.31 14.39 4.78
N PRO A 13 13.84 15.53 4.32
CA PRO A 13 13.06 16.77 4.26
C PRO A 13 11.83 16.67 3.36
N ALA A 14 11.92 15.91 2.27
CA ALA A 14 10.79 15.68 1.37
C ALA A 14 9.77 14.72 1.99
N LEU A 15 10.23 13.67 2.68
CA LEU A 15 9.36 12.73 3.38
C LEU A 15 8.58 13.41 4.51
N LEU A 16 9.23 14.27 5.29
CA LEU A 16 8.59 15.07 6.35
C LEU A 16 7.49 15.96 5.77
N LYS A 17 7.78 16.66 4.66
CA LYS A 17 6.78 17.47 3.98
C LYS A 17 5.59 16.64 3.50
N ILE A 18 5.84 15.45 2.94
CA ILE A 18 4.79 14.52 2.53
C ILE A 18 3.94 14.05 3.73
N ALA A 19 4.56 13.74 4.88
CA ALA A 19 3.85 13.34 6.09
C ALA A 19 2.91 14.44 6.63
N HIS A 20 3.30 15.71 6.49
CA HIS A 20 2.41 16.83 6.79
C HIS A 20 1.24 16.93 5.79
N GLU A 21 1.51 16.70 4.50
CA GLU A 21 0.51 16.83 3.43
C GLU A 21 -0.48 15.64 3.37
N SER A 22 -0.13 14.46 3.92
CA SER A 22 -1.00 13.27 3.89
C SER A 22 -2.23 13.38 4.79
N GLY A 23 -2.20 14.24 5.81
CA GLY A 23 -3.29 14.46 6.75
C GLY A 23 -3.56 13.28 7.71
N HIS A 24 -4.70 13.36 8.42
CA HIS A 24 -5.12 12.37 9.44
C HIS A 24 -5.40 10.98 8.86
N GLY A 25 -5.37 9.93 9.68
CA GLY A 25 -5.75 8.57 9.24
C GLY A 25 -4.75 7.93 8.27
N PHE A 26 -3.52 8.46 8.21
CA PHE A 26 -2.44 7.94 7.39
C PHE A 26 -1.33 7.39 8.31
N THR A 27 -1.71 6.41 9.14
CA THR A 27 -0.87 5.82 10.21
C THR A 27 0.48 5.29 9.74
N SER A 28 0.57 4.81 8.49
CA SER A 28 1.81 4.29 7.91
C SER A 28 2.89 5.35 7.65
N LEU A 29 2.56 6.65 7.75
CA LEU A 29 3.51 7.76 7.64
C LEU A 29 3.16 8.87 8.65
N PRO A 30 3.45 8.65 9.95
CA PRO A 30 3.10 9.61 10.99
C PRO A 30 3.94 10.88 10.88
N ASN A 31 3.34 12.02 11.25
CA ASN A 31 4.04 13.31 11.35
C ASN A 31 4.91 13.35 12.63
N ASN A 32 5.98 12.55 12.65
CA ASN A 32 6.91 12.43 13.77
C ASN A 32 8.33 12.19 13.24
N GLU A 33 9.22 13.15 13.50
CA GLU A 33 10.58 13.15 12.96
C GLU A 33 11.38 11.88 13.28
N ALA A 34 11.35 11.41 14.53
CA ALA A 34 12.11 10.24 14.95
C ALA A 34 11.64 8.97 14.26
N LEU A 35 10.33 8.84 14.02
CA LEU A 35 9.76 7.69 13.33
C LEU A 35 10.01 7.72 11.83
N LEU A 36 9.94 8.90 11.21
CA LEU A 36 10.30 9.07 9.81
C LEU A 36 11.76 8.70 9.59
N GLN A 37 12.66 9.17 10.47
CA GLN A 37 14.07 8.80 10.43
C GLN A 37 14.26 7.29 10.58
N LYS A 38 13.61 6.68 11.59
CA LYS A 38 13.63 5.22 11.78
C LYS A 38 13.10 4.46 10.56
N LYS A 39 12.06 4.97 9.89
CA LYS A 39 11.49 4.33 8.67
C LYS A 39 12.47 4.38 7.50
N ILE A 40 13.21 5.49 7.34
CA ILE A 40 14.28 5.60 6.34
C ILE A 40 15.42 4.63 6.67
N ASP A 41 15.90 4.63 7.91
CA ASP A 41 16.98 3.75 8.38
C ASP A 41 16.62 2.27 8.17
N HIS A 42 15.39 1.90 8.55
CA HIS A 42 14.85 0.56 8.39
C HIS A 42 14.75 0.16 6.91
N SER A 43 14.36 1.10 6.04
CA SER A 43 14.32 0.80 4.61
C SER A 43 15.71 0.56 4.04
N ILE A 44 16.69 1.39 4.40
CA ILE A 44 18.07 1.24 3.94
C ILE A 44 18.66 -0.09 4.41
N SER A 45 18.43 -0.49 5.67
CA SER A 45 18.90 -1.79 6.17
C SER A 45 18.19 -2.96 5.47
N SER A 46 16.89 -2.83 5.17
CA SER A 46 16.10 -3.85 4.47
C SER A 46 16.58 -4.12 3.04
N PHE A 47 16.95 -3.06 2.30
CA PHE A 47 17.56 -3.21 0.98
C PHE A 47 18.93 -3.90 1.07
N ALA A 48 19.76 -3.54 2.06
CA ALA A 48 21.07 -4.15 2.27
C ALA A 48 21.03 -5.60 2.77
N LYS A 49 19.90 -6.06 3.32
CA LYS A 49 19.75 -7.38 3.92
C LYS A 49 19.66 -8.48 2.86
N SER A 50 20.41 -9.55 3.06
CA SER A 50 20.24 -10.81 2.31
C SER A 50 19.06 -11.60 2.88
N ALA A 51 17.85 -11.28 2.43
CA ALA A 51 16.63 -11.99 2.83
C ALA A 51 16.24 -13.01 1.75
N SER A 52 15.85 -14.21 2.18
CA SER A 52 15.40 -15.32 1.32
C SER A 52 14.03 -15.87 1.72
N HIS A 53 13.36 -15.19 2.64
CA HIS A 53 11.98 -15.40 3.06
C HIS A 53 11.43 -14.06 3.56
N PRO A 54 10.10 -13.88 3.62
CA PRO A 54 9.49 -12.70 4.23
C PRO A 54 9.88 -12.59 5.71
N GLY A 55 10.20 -11.38 6.15
CA GLY A 55 10.59 -11.09 7.51
C GLY A 55 10.20 -9.66 7.91
N ASP A 56 11.03 -9.04 8.74
CA ASP A 56 10.82 -7.69 9.26
C ASP A 56 11.12 -6.59 8.23
N GLU A 57 11.48 -6.91 7.00
CA GLU A 57 11.93 -5.93 6.02
C GLU A 57 10.83 -4.94 5.59
N GLY A 58 11.17 -3.66 5.56
CA GLY A 58 10.34 -2.59 5.01
C GLY A 58 11.02 -1.91 3.82
N TYR A 59 10.35 -1.78 2.68
CA TYR A 59 10.89 -1.17 1.47
C TYR A 59 10.15 0.15 1.18
N LEU A 60 10.81 1.28 1.42
CA LEU A 60 10.27 2.61 1.17
C LEU A 60 10.86 3.18 -0.12
N PHE A 61 9.98 3.66 -0.99
CA PHE A 61 10.31 4.24 -2.28
C PHE A 61 9.88 5.71 -2.34
N VAL A 62 10.58 6.48 -3.17
CA VAL A 62 10.22 7.85 -3.54
C VAL A 62 10.02 7.94 -5.05
N LEU A 63 9.11 8.81 -5.47
CA LEU A 63 8.99 9.25 -6.87
C LEU A 63 9.71 10.58 -7.02
N GLU A 64 10.77 10.60 -7.82
CA GLU A 64 11.60 11.75 -8.08
C GLU A 64 11.38 12.26 -9.50
N ASP A 65 11.27 13.58 -9.65
CA ASP A 65 11.39 14.23 -10.96
C ASP A 65 12.87 14.40 -11.30
N SER A 66 13.35 13.63 -12.28
CA SER A 66 14.76 13.62 -12.70
C SER A 66 15.25 14.97 -13.24
N GLU A 67 14.34 15.88 -13.61
CA GLU A 67 14.71 17.20 -14.14
C GLU A 67 14.97 18.21 -13.02
N THR A 68 14.25 18.11 -11.91
CA THR A 68 14.33 19.08 -10.80
C THR A 68 15.01 18.50 -9.56
N GLY A 69 15.11 17.17 -9.45
CA GLY A 69 15.52 16.45 -8.23
C GLY A 69 14.45 16.49 -7.14
N GLU A 70 13.23 16.97 -7.43
CA GLU A 70 12.16 17.03 -6.43
C GLU A 70 11.58 15.63 -6.18
N VAL A 71 11.48 15.24 -4.91
CA VAL A 71 10.66 14.09 -4.49
C VAL A 71 9.19 14.53 -4.38
N VAL A 72 8.32 13.86 -5.14
CA VAL A 72 6.93 14.27 -5.37
C VAL A 72 5.90 13.27 -4.85
N GLY A 73 6.35 12.09 -4.43
CA GLY A 73 5.50 11.06 -3.85
C GLY A 73 6.32 9.96 -3.18
N THR A 74 5.64 9.09 -2.46
CA THR A 74 6.23 7.95 -1.75
C THR A 74 5.27 6.77 -1.75
N SER A 75 5.83 5.56 -1.66
CA SER A 75 5.09 4.32 -1.49
C SER A 75 5.98 3.31 -0.76
N ALA A 76 5.38 2.37 -0.05
CA ALA A 76 6.13 1.35 0.66
C ALA A 76 5.53 -0.04 0.51
N ILE A 77 6.34 -1.02 0.92
CA ILE A 77 5.99 -2.42 1.07
C ILE A 77 6.55 -2.89 2.41
N GLU A 78 5.72 -3.45 3.29
CA GLU A 78 6.22 -4.23 4.43
C GLU A 78 6.20 -5.72 4.02
N ALA A 79 7.33 -6.42 4.17
CA ALA A 79 7.52 -7.77 3.66
C ALA A 79 6.55 -8.77 4.32
N ALA A 80 6.40 -8.68 5.63
CA ALA A 80 5.44 -9.46 6.41
C ALA A 80 4.93 -8.66 7.62
N VAL A 81 3.63 -8.37 7.65
CA VAL A 81 2.99 -7.71 8.80
C VAL A 81 2.72 -8.69 9.93
N GLY A 82 2.55 -8.20 11.15
CA GLY A 82 2.09 -9.05 12.26
C GLY A 82 3.18 -9.88 12.95
N LEU A 83 4.46 -9.75 12.56
CA LEU A 83 5.55 -10.57 13.11
C LEU A 83 6.03 -10.09 14.48
N ASP A 84 6.29 -8.78 14.63
CA ASP A 84 6.72 -8.19 15.91
C ASP A 84 5.52 -7.70 16.74
N ASP A 85 4.62 -6.95 16.10
CA ASP A 85 3.39 -6.44 16.69
C ASP A 85 2.18 -7.05 15.97
N ALA A 86 1.17 -7.45 16.73
CA ALA A 86 -0.07 -7.98 16.16
C ALA A 86 -0.71 -6.99 15.18
N PHE A 87 -1.10 -7.50 14.03
CA PHE A 87 -1.74 -6.75 12.96
C PHE A 87 -3.24 -7.06 12.98
N TYR A 88 -4.02 -6.15 13.57
CA TYR A 88 -5.42 -6.39 13.93
C TYR A 88 -6.39 -5.90 12.87
N HIS A 89 -7.46 -6.66 12.66
CA HIS A 89 -8.60 -6.31 11.81
C HIS A 89 -9.91 -6.69 12.48
N TYR A 90 -11.01 -6.09 12.02
CA TYR A 90 -12.32 -6.71 12.15
C TYR A 90 -12.66 -7.54 10.92
N HIS A 91 -13.04 -8.80 11.13
CA HIS A 91 -13.70 -9.60 10.10
C HIS A 91 -15.22 -9.41 10.19
N LEU A 92 -15.79 -8.82 9.14
CA LEU A 92 -17.21 -8.67 8.88
C LEU A 92 -17.80 -10.00 8.39
N SER A 93 -18.49 -10.71 9.28
CA SER A 93 -19.12 -12.00 8.99
C SER A 93 -20.61 -11.99 9.35
N LYS A 94 -21.32 -13.08 9.03
CA LYS A 94 -22.76 -13.23 9.34
C LYS A 94 -22.99 -14.19 10.49
N ALA A 95 -23.73 -13.75 11.50
CA ALA A 95 -24.36 -14.62 12.49
C ALA A 95 -25.80 -14.96 12.06
N ILE A 96 -26.15 -16.24 12.10
CA ILE A 96 -27.50 -16.72 11.75
C ILE A 96 -28.25 -17.07 13.04
N HIS A 97 -29.32 -16.33 13.32
CA HIS A 97 -30.27 -16.63 14.38
C HIS A 97 -31.47 -17.37 13.79
N SER A 98 -31.62 -18.64 14.14
CA SER A 98 -32.77 -19.45 13.72
C SER A 98 -33.54 -19.96 14.92
N SER A 99 -34.86 -19.71 14.94
CA SER A 99 -35.79 -20.30 15.90
C SER A 99 -36.92 -20.96 15.13
N ARG A 100 -36.92 -22.31 15.13
CA ARG A 100 -37.96 -23.10 14.45
C ARG A 100 -39.34 -22.85 15.05
N THR A 101 -39.43 -22.77 16.38
CA THR A 101 -40.68 -22.54 17.10
C THR A 101 -41.32 -21.20 16.76
N LEU A 102 -40.51 -20.16 16.53
CA LEU A 102 -40.98 -18.83 16.18
C LEU A 102 -41.00 -18.57 14.67
N ASN A 103 -40.62 -19.57 13.85
CA ASN A 103 -40.39 -19.42 12.40
C ASN A 103 -39.50 -18.21 12.05
N VAL A 104 -38.46 -17.98 12.85
CA VAL A 104 -37.51 -16.88 12.65
C VAL A 104 -36.24 -17.42 12.00
N TYR A 105 -35.81 -16.76 10.94
CA TYR A 105 -34.47 -16.88 10.37
C TYR A 105 -33.95 -15.46 10.12
N LYS A 106 -32.91 -15.06 10.86
CA LYS A 106 -32.34 -13.72 10.75
C LYS A 106 -30.83 -13.83 10.62
N ALA A 107 -30.31 -13.37 9.50
CA ALA A 107 -28.89 -13.11 9.33
C ALA A 107 -28.57 -11.70 9.81
N VAL A 108 -27.55 -11.55 10.64
CA VAL A 108 -27.05 -10.26 11.11
C VAL A 108 -25.55 -10.19 10.90
N ASP A 109 -25.05 -9.02 10.52
CA ASP A 109 -23.62 -8.82 10.34
C ASP A 109 -22.96 -8.55 11.69
N ILE A 110 -21.77 -9.13 11.91
CA ILE A 110 -20.96 -9.00 13.11
C ILE A 110 -19.52 -8.67 12.74
N LEU A 111 -18.85 -7.88 13.59
CA LEU A 111 -17.43 -7.57 13.50
C LEU A 111 -16.69 -8.38 14.56
N THR A 112 -15.74 -9.21 14.15
CA THR A 112 -14.92 -10.02 15.07
C THR A 112 -13.46 -9.60 14.97
N LEU A 113 -12.87 -9.20 16.10
CA LEU A 113 -11.45 -8.84 16.15
C LEU A 113 -10.59 -10.08 15.84
N CYS A 114 -9.63 -9.93 14.93
CA CYS A 114 -8.76 -11.00 14.46
C CYS A 114 -7.40 -10.43 14.02
N ASN A 115 -6.48 -11.30 13.63
CA ASN A 115 -5.15 -10.97 13.11
C ASN A 115 -4.74 -11.91 11.96
N ASP A 116 -5.73 -12.25 11.12
CA ASP A 116 -5.64 -13.32 10.12
C ASP A 116 -4.62 -13.04 9.00
N TYR A 117 -4.22 -11.78 8.82
CA TYR A 117 -3.20 -11.36 7.86
C TYR A 117 -1.75 -11.38 8.39
N THR A 118 -1.52 -11.92 9.59
CA THR A 118 -0.16 -12.12 10.09
C THR A 118 0.69 -12.90 9.08
N GLY A 119 1.82 -12.32 8.67
CA GLY A 119 2.73 -12.85 7.66
C GLY A 119 2.44 -12.40 6.23
N ALA A 120 1.37 -11.65 5.96
CA ALA A 120 1.08 -11.13 4.62
C ALA A 120 1.99 -9.94 4.27
N THR A 121 2.28 -9.77 2.98
CA THR A 121 2.96 -8.57 2.48
C THR A 121 1.95 -7.42 2.40
N GLU A 122 2.31 -6.25 2.90
CA GLU A 122 1.43 -5.08 2.89
C GLU A 122 1.95 -3.98 1.95
N LEU A 123 1.07 -3.46 1.10
CA LEU A 123 1.29 -2.23 0.34
C LEU A 123 0.83 -1.02 1.15
N CYS A 124 1.77 -0.22 1.65
CA CYS A 124 1.47 0.91 2.51
C CYS A 124 2.09 2.24 2.01
N THR A 125 1.91 3.32 2.78
CA THR A 125 2.58 4.63 2.58
C THR A 125 2.39 5.25 1.18
N LEU A 126 1.28 4.98 0.48
CA LEU A 126 1.05 5.51 -0.87
C LEU A 126 0.57 6.96 -0.85
N PHE A 127 1.42 7.90 -1.24
CA PHE A 127 1.08 9.32 -1.37
C PHE A 127 1.70 9.96 -2.60
N LEU A 128 0.92 10.78 -3.32
CA LEU A 128 1.39 11.58 -4.46
C LEU A 128 0.84 13.00 -4.36
N LYS A 129 1.73 14.00 -4.45
CA LYS A 129 1.37 15.42 -4.49
C LYS A 129 0.36 15.71 -5.60
N ASP A 130 -0.64 16.54 -5.32
CA ASP A 130 -1.76 16.80 -6.22
C ASP A 130 -1.33 17.24 -7.63
N GLY A 131 -0.37 18.16 -7.72
CA GLY A 131 0.16 18.67 -9.00
C GLY A 131 0.87 17.62 -9.87
N TYR A 132 1.17 16.46 -9.30
CA TYR A 132 1.83 15.34 -9.95
C TYR A 132 0.89 14.16 -10.24
N ARG A 133 -0.41 14.24 -9.90
CA ARG A 133 -1.43 13.21 -10.22
C ARG A 133 -1.87 13.26 -11.70
N LYS A 134 -0.90 13.16 -12.60
CA LYS A 134 -1.05 13.21 -14.06
C LYS A 134 -0.10 12.21 -14.73
N ASN A 135 -0.22 12.01 -16.03
CA ASN A 135 0.77 11.29 -16.86
C ASN A 135 1.18 9.91 -16.31
N ASN A 136 0.24 9.14 -15.77
CA ASN A 136 0.47 7.83 -15.14
C ASN A 136 1.37 7.82 -13.89
N ASN A 137 1.72 8.96 -13.29
CA ASN A 137 2.58 9.00 -12.09
C ASN A 137 2.00 8.21 -10.92
N GLY A 138 0.68 8.24 -10.71
CA GLY A 138 0.02 7.43 -9.68
C GLY A 138 0.09 5.93 -9.99
N LYS A 139 -0.01 5.54 -11.27
CA LYS A 139 0.20 4.15 -11.71
C LYS A 139 1.65 3.73 -11.52
N LEU A 140 2.61 4.58 -11.87
CA LEU A 140 4.03 4.35 -11.64
C LEU A 140 4.30 4.08 -10.15
N LEU A 141 3.90 5.03 -9.29
CA LEU A 141 4.15 4.96 -7.85
C LEU A 141 3.52 3.72 -7.19
N SER A 142 2.31 3.35 -7.60
CA SER A 142 1.64 2.19 -7.04
C SER A 142 2.15 0.87 -7.62
N LYS A 143 2.16 0.72 -8.95
CA LYS A 143 2.39 -0.56 -9.63
C LYS A 143 3.88 -0.94 -9.71
N ALA A 144 4.81 0.00 -9.58
CA ALA A 144 6.23 -0.35 -9.51
C ALA A 144 6.56 -1.24 -8.30
N ARG A 145 5.76 -1.17 -7.22
CA ARG A 145 5.85 -2.11 -6.09
C ARG A 145 5.59 -3.55 -6.52
N PHE A 146 4.68 -3.78 -7.46
CA PHE A 146 4.44 -5.11 -8.03
C PHE A 146 5.62 -5.59 -8.88
N MET A 147 6.25 -4.68 -9.63
CA MET A 147 7.47 -5.00 -10.38
C MET A 147 8.60 -5.42 -9.42
N PHE A 148 8.75 -4.70 -8.32
CA PHE A 148 9.72 -5.05 -7.27
C PHE A 148 9.42 -6.40 -6.62
N ILE A 149 8.16 -6.65 -6.22
CA ILE A 149 7.73 -7.94 -5.66
C ILE A 149 8.05 -9.07 -6.63
N LYS A 150 7.67 -8.94 -7.91
CA LYS A 150 7.95 -9.96 -8.94
C LYS A 150 9.44 -10.31 -9.04
N GLN A 151 10.31 -9.30 -9.05
CA GLN A 151 11.75 -9.49 -9.24
C GLN A 151 12.43 -10.10 -8.01
N HIS A 152 11.88 -9.85 -6.82
CA HIS A 152 12.47 -10.26 -5.53
C HIS A 152 11.49 -11.10 -4.72
N GLN A 153 10.75 -11.99 -5.39
CA GLN A 153 9.58 -12.70 -4.84
C GLN A 153 9.86 -13.46 -3.54
N GLU A 154 11.06 -14.01 -3.38
CA GLU A 154 11.50 -14.73 -2.17
C GLU A 154 11.44 -13.88 -0.88
N ARG A 155 11.37 -12.55 -1.01
CA ARG A 155 11.27 -11.61 0.11
C ARG A 155 9.84 -11.31 0.53
N PHE A 156 8.84 -11.80 -0.22
CA PHE A 156 7.44 -11.43 -0.07
C PHE A 156 6.54 -12.66 0.08
N ALA A 157 5.44 -12.47 0.80
CA ALA A 157 4.46 -13.51 1.02
C ALA A 157 3.60 -13.74 -0.22
N ASP A 158 2.98 -14.92 -0.32
CA ASP A 158 2.08 -15.24 -1.43
C ASP A 158 0.77 -14.43 -1.43
N THR A 159 0.40 -13.85 -0.27
CA THR A 159 -0.73 -12.93 -0.12
C THR A 159 -0.20 -11.52 0.03
N VAL A 160 -0.70 -10.61 -0.81
CA VAL A 160 -0.47 -9.17 -0.72
C VAL A 160 -1.75 -8.48 -0.31
N ILE A 161 -1.67 -7.59 0.67
CA ILE A 161 -2.79 -6.80 1.18
C ILE A 161 -2.53 -5.30 1.02
N ALA A 162 -3.59 -4.52 1.12
CA ALA A 162 -3.53 -3.08 1.34
C ALA A 162 -4.68 -2.65 2.26
N GLU A 163 -4.35 -1.99 3.38
CA GLU A 163 -5.34 -1.33 4.22
C GLU A 163 -5.69 0.03 3.62
N MET A 164 -6.94 0.19 3.22
CA MET A 164 -7.40 1.42 2.58
C MET A 164 -8.00 2.33 3.64
N ARG A 165 -7.44 3.53 3.79
CA ARG A 165 -7.97 4.57 4.69
C ARG A 165 -9.49 4.72 4.55
N GLY A 166 -10.20 4.58 5.68
CA GLY A 166 -11.65 4.65 5.79
C GLY A 166 -12.19 6.07 5.79
N VAL A 167 -13.49 6.21 6.06
CA VAL A 167 -14.17 7.50 5.98
C VAL A 167 -13.89 8.35 7.21
N SER A 168 -13.31 9.53 6.99
CA SER A 168 -13.15 10.60 7.97
C SER A 168 -13.53 11.94 7.34
N ASN A 169 -13.98 12.91 8.14
CA ASN A 169 -14.19 14.27 7.64
C ASN A 169 -12.89 15.09 7.60
N GLU A 170 -12.97 16.36 7.17
CA GLU A 170 -11.80 17.26 7.09
C GLU A 170 -11.13 17.56 8.44
N GLN A 171 -11.86 17.43 9.55
CA GLN A 171 -11.30 17.54 10.91
C GLN A 171 -10.71 16.22 11.43
N GLY A 172 -10.71 15.15 10.61
CA GLY A 172 -10.23 13.83 11.00
C GLY A 172 -11.26 12.99 11.77
N ASN A 173 -12.52 13.42 11.89
CA ASN A 173 -13.52 12.65 12.63
C ASN A 173 -14.05 11.48 11.79
N SER A 174 -13.89 10.25 12.31
CA SER A 174 -14.48 9.03 11.73
C SER A 174 -15.78 8.67 12.44
N PRO A 175 -16.91 8.47 11.71
CA PRO A 175 -18.16 8.01 12.31
C PRO A 175 -18.05 6.64 13.00
N PHE A 176 -17.19 5.77 12.47
CA PHE A 176 -16.95 4.46 13.06
C PHE A 176 -16.17 4.58 14.37
N TRP A 177 -15.10 5.37 14.38
CA TRP A 177 -14.33 5.63 15.60
C TRP A 177 -15.19 6.29 16.68
N GLN A 178 -16.00 7.28 16.33
CA GLN A 178 -16.84 8.00 17.30
C GLN A 178 -17.73 7.03 18.11
N TRP A 179 -18.26 6.00 17.45
CA TRP A 179 -19.03 4.96 18.13
C TRP A 179 -18.15 4.10 19.05
N LEU A 180 -16.95 3.71 18.61
CA LEU A 180 -16.00 2.97 19.46
C LEU A 180 -15.55 3.79 20.66
N GLU A 181 -15.24 5.08 20.47
CA GLU A 181 -14.87 6.03 21.51
C GLU A 181 -15.94 6.08 22.60
N GLU A 182 -17.18 6.42 22.25
CA GLU A 182 -18.28 6.52 23.22
C GLU A 182 -18.47 5.25 24.08
N HIS A 183 -18.18 4.06 23.53
CA HIS A 183 -18.51 2.79 24.16
C HIS A 183 -17.32 2.06 24.79
N PHE A 184 -16.10 2.27 24.32
CA PHE A 184 -14.92 1.48 24.71
C PHE A 184 -13.68 2.32 25.01
N PHE A 185 -13.52 3.51 24.43
CA PHE A 185 -12.29 4.31 24.55
C PHE A 185 -12.55 5.70 25.15
N SER A 186 -11.86 6.07 26.21
CA SER A 186 -11.84 7.46 26.69
C SER A 186 -10.79 8.32 25.95
N MET A 187 -10.69 8.17 24.63
CA MET A 187 -9.64 8.76 23.77
C MET A 187 -10.18 9.12 22.38
N ASP A 188 -9.82 10.30 21.87
CA ASP A 188 -10.23 10.77 20.54
C ASP A 188 -9.47 10.08 19.38
N PHE A 189 -10.03 10.17 18.16
CA PHE A 189 -9.45 9.51 16.97
C PHE A 189 -8.02 9.99 16.68
N PRO A 190 -7.71 11.30 16.66
CA PRO A 190 -6.35 11.76 16.38
C PRO A 190 -5.32 11.23 17.37
N THR A 191 -5.69 11.07 18.65
CA THR A 191 -4.80 10.49 19.66
C THR A 191 -4.60 9.00 19.40
N ALA A 192 -5.66 8.24 19.10
CA ALA A 192 -5.53 6.80 18.78
C ALA A 192 -4.73 6.55 17.50
N ASP A 193 -4.97 7.36 16.45
CA ASP A 193 -4.24 7.36 15.18
C ASP A 193 -2.74 7.66 15.41
N TYR A 194 -2.44 8.67 16.23
CA TYR A 194 -1.06 9.01 16.61
C TYR A 194 -0.37 7.90 17.41
N LEU A 195 -1.02 7.37 18.46
CA LEU A 195 -0.48 6.28 19.29
C LEU A 195 -0.16 5.03 18.45
N THR A 196 -1.07 4.69 17.53
CA THR A 196 -0.87 3.60 16.57
C THR A 196 0.29 3.89 15.63
N GLY A 197 0.34 5.10 15.07
CA GLY A 197 1.44 5.55 14.19
C GLY A 197 2.80 5.54 14.87
N ILE A 198 2.87 5.79 16.18
CA ILE A 198 4.11 5.70 16.96
C ILE A 198 4.43 4.30 17.51
N GLY A 199 3.65 3.29 17.13
CA GLY A 199 3.87 1.90 17.53
C GLY A 199 3.43 1.58 18.96
N GLN A 200 2.74 2.49 19.65
CA GLN A 200 2.16 2.20 20.97
C GLN A 200 0.84 1.46 20.81
N LYS A 201 0.88 0.18 20.41
CA LYS A 201 -0.31 -0.62 20.10
C LYS A 201 -0.86 -1.42 21.29
N VAL A 202 -0.24 -1.35 22.46
CA VAL A 202 -0.65 -2.11 23.66
C VAL A 202 -2.10 -1.81 24.04
N PHE A 203 -2.53 -0.56 23.93
CA PHE A 203 -3.90 -0.16 24.26
C PHE A 203 -4.95 -0.88 23.39
N ILE A 204 -4.60 -1.31 22.18
CA ILE A 204 -5.50 -2.04 21.29
C ILE A 204 -5.87 -3.38 21.93
N ALA A 205 -4.87 -4.14 22.40
CA ALA A 205 -5.11 -5.44 23.05
C ALA A 205 -5.85 -5.31 24.39
N GLU A 206 -5.69 -4.17 25.07
CA GLU A 206 -6.30 -3.89 26.38
C GLU A 206 -7.75 -3.39 26.28
N LEU A 207 -8.06 -2.57 25.26
CA LEU A 207 -9.32 -1.84 25.17
C LEU A 207 -10.25 -2.33 24.05
N MET A 208 -9.73 -3.00 23.00
CA MET A 208 -10.60 -3.45 21.91
C MET A 208 -11.58 -4.54 22.39
N PRO A 209 -12.84 -4.50 21.91
CA PRO A 209 -13.83 -5.53 22.22
C PRO A 209 -13.38 -6.93 21.80
N LYS A 210 -13.27 -7.84 22.77
CA LYS A 210 -12.85 -9.24 22.53
C LYS A 210 -13.96 -10.14 21.98
N TYR A 211 -15.21 -9.68 22.05
CA TYR A 211 -16.38 -10.43 21.57
C TYR A 211 -16.98 -9.77 20.32
N PRO A 212 -17.66 -10.53 19.46
CA PRO A 212 -18.22 -9.99 18.24
C PRO A 212 -19.17 -8.82 18.49
N ILE A 213 -19.00 -7.75 17.74
CA ILE A 213 -19.85 -6.57 17.77
C ILE A 213 -20.93 -6.73 16.70
N TYR A 214 -22.19 -6.71 17.11
CA TYR A 214 -23.30 -6.73 16.18
C TYR A 214 -23.40 -5.39 15.45
N VAL A 215 -23.25 -5.41 14.12
CA VAL A 215 -23.25 -4.19 13.29
C VAL A 215 -24.54 -3.39 13.48
N ASN A 216 -25.67 -4.05 13.69
CA ASN A 216 -26.94 -3.35 13.90
C ASN A 216 -27.06 -2.62 15.26
N LEU A 217 -26.10 -2.78 16.18
CA LEU A 217 -26.00 -2.02 17.44
C LEU A 217 -25.16 -0.74 17.29
N LEU A 218 -24.43 -0.58 16.19
CA LEU A 218 -23.69 0.65 15.90
C LEU A 218 -24.66 1.81 15.57
N SER A 219 -24.18 3.05 15.63
CA SER A 219 -24.89 4.19 15.05
C SER A 219 -25.13 3.99 13.55
N LYS A 220 -26.13 4.68 12.97
CA LYS A 220 -26.43 4.52 11.53
C LYS A 220 -25.31 5.06 10.65
N GLU A 221 -24.62 6.07 11.14
CA GLU A 221 -23.47 6.70 10.53
C GLU A 221 -22.27 5.75 10.53
N ALA A 222 -21.98 5.08 11.66
CA ALA A 222 -20.93 4.06 11.74
C ALA A 222 -21.22 2.86 10.83
N GLN A 223 -22.48 2.38 10.79
CA GLN A 223 -22.88 1.30 9.87
C GLN A 223 -22.64 1.66 8.40
N ALA A 224 -22.89 2.91 8.02
CA ALA A 224 -22.82 3.36 6.63
C ALA A 224 -21.39 3.41 6.06
N VAL A 225 -20.38 3.53 6.94
CA VAL A 225 -18.97 3.69 6.54
C VAL A 225 -18.16 2.39 6.54
N ILE A 226 -18.71 1.27 7.06
CA ILE A 226 -17.99 -0.02 7.09
C ILE A 226 -17.63 -0.46 5.66
N GLY A 227 -16.34 -0.73 5.44
CA GLY A 227 -15.79 -1.13 4.15
C GLY A 227 -15.82 -0.01 3.10
N LYS A 228 -15.98 1.25 3.51
CA LYS A 228 -15.92 2.42 2.62
C LYS A 228 -14.58 3.13 2.79
N VAL A 229 -14.05 3.63 1.69
CA VAL A 229 -12.80 4.38 1.66
C VAL A 229 -13.04 5.89 1.74
N HIS A 230 -12.06 6.63 2.24
CA HIS A 230 -11.98 8.08 2.09
C HIS A 230 -12.04 8.50 0.61
N ASP A 231 -12.52 9.71 0.31
CA ASP A 231 -12.62 10.20 -1.07
C ASP A 231 -11.26 10.27 -1.77
N ASN A 232 -10.23 10.75 -1.07
CA ASN A 232 -8.84 10.76 -1.55
C ASN A 232 -8.26 9.36 -1.81
N THR A 233 -8.87 8.31 -1.28
CA THR A 233 -8.41 6.91 -1.39
C THR A 233 -9.09 6.18 -2.57
N ARG A 234 -10.19 6.73 -3.13
CA ARG A 234 -10.94 6.11 -4.24
C ARG A 234 -10.07 5.76 -5.45
N PRO A 235 -9.15 6.62 -5.94
CA PRO A 235 -8.31 6.26 -7.09
C PRO A 235 -7.39 5.07 -6.80
N ALA A 236 -6.90 4.94 -5.57
CA ALA A 236 -5.99 3.87 -5.17
C ALA A 236 -6.70 2.51 -5.11
N ILE A 237 -7.90 2.44 -4.51
CA ILE A 237 -8.64 1.16 -4.44
C ILE A 237 -9.10 0.69 -5.82
N GLU A 238 -9.53 1.59 -6.72
CA GLU A 238 -9.91 1.20 -8.09
C GLU A 238 -8.71 0.70 -8.90
N LEU A 239 -7.52 1.28 -8.69
CA LEU A 239 -6.29 0.74 -9.26
C LEU A 239 -6.01 -0.68 -8.75
N LEU A 240 -6.08 -0.92 -7.44
CA LEU A 240 -5.84 -2.25 -6.87
C LEU A 240 -6.86 -3.28 -7.37
N LYS A 241 -8.14 -2.91 -7.47
CA LYS A 241 -9.17 -3.78 -8.07
C LYS A 241 -8.85 -4.15 -9.52
N SER A 242 -8.37 -3.18 -10.31
CA SER A 242 -7.94 -3.44 -11.69
C SER A 242 -6.74 -4.40 -11.79
N GLU A 243 -5.99 -4.52 -10.69
CA GLU A 243 -4.86 -5.45 -10.56
C GLU A 243 -5.25 -6.82 -10.01
N GLY A 244 -6.52 -7.03 -9.64
CA GLY A 244 -7.03 -8.31 -9.12
C GLY A 244 -7.20 -8.37 -7.60
N PHE A 245 -7.07 -7.24 -6.89
CA PHE A 245 -7.37 -7.19 -5.46
C PHE A 245 -8.87 -7.25 -5.19
N THR A 246 -9.24 -7.99 -4.14
CA THR A 246 -10.62 -8.22 -3.72
C THR A 246 -10.82 -7.87 -2.25
N PHE A 247 -12.03 -7.45 -1.90
CA PHE A 247 -12.43 -7.23 -0.51
C PHE A 247 -13.11 -8.48 0.06
N ASN A 248 -12.49 -9.10 1.06
CA ASN A 248 -12.96 -10.34 1.68
C ASN A 248 -13.52 -10.16 3.10
N GLY A 249 -14.06 -8.97 3.39
CA GLY A 249 -14.76 -8.70 4.65
C GLY A 249 -13.87 -8.22 5.80
N TYR A 250 -12.59 -7.91 5.57
CA TYR A 250 -11.71 -7.37 6.61
C TYR A 250 -11.67 -5.86 6.56
N VAL A 251 -11.86 -5.22 7.71
CA VAL A 251 -11.83 -3.76 7.84
C VAL A 251 -10.91 -3.33 8.99
N ASP A 252 -10.34 -2.14 8.84
CA ASP A 252 -9.55 -1.48 9.88
C ASP A 252 -10.34 -1.34 11.18
N ILE A 253 -9.64 -1.44 12.31
CA ILE A 253 -10.21 -1.43 13.65
C ILE A 253 -10.57 -0.03 14.16
N PHE A 254 -10.12 1.03 13.49
CA PHE A 254 -10.34 2.43 13.87
C PHE A 254 -11.34 3.15 12.98
N ASP A 255 -11.23 3.03 11.65
CA ASP A 255 -12.03 3.76 10.68
C ASP A 255 -12.91 2.88 9.76
N ALA A 256 -12.83 1.56 9.94
CA ALA A 256 -13.53 0.55 9.16
C ALA A 256 -13.28 0.64 7.64
N GLY A 257 -12.16 1.24 7.24
CA GLY A 257 -11.63 1.19 5.89
C GLY A 257 -11.36 -0.27 5.47
N PRO A 258 -11.62 -0.64 4.19
CA PRO A 258 -11.46 -2.02 3.76
C PRO A 258 -9.99 -2.41 3.62
N THR A 259 -9.64 -3.60 4.10
CA THR A 259 -8.44 -4.31 3.67
C THR A 259 -8.76 -5.09 2.39
N VAL A 260 -8.02 -4.81 1.33
CA VAL A 260 -8.12 -5.56 0.06
C VAL A 260 -6.92 -6.48 -0.09
N GLU A 261 -7.13 -7.66 -0.68
CA GLU A 261 -6.08 -8.67 -0.83
C GLU A 261 -6.03 -9.28 -2.24
N ALA A 262 -4.85 -9.77 -2.62
CA ALA A 262 -4.63 -10.58 -3.81
C ALA A 262 -3.56 -11.64 -3.53
N LYS A 263 -3.69 -12.80 -4.17
CA LYS A 263 -2.54 -13.70 -4.34
C LYS A 263 -1.55 -13.07 -5.32
N VAL A 264 -0.26 -13.16 -5.04
CA VAL A 264 0.80 -12.56 -5.88
C VAL A 264 0.63 -12.94 -7.35
N ASP A 265 0.43 -14.23 -7.64
CA ASP A 265 0.26 -14.74 -8.99
C ASP A 265 -1.03 -14.28 -9.69
N ASN A 266 -1.97 -13.68 -8.96
CA ASN A 266 -3.17 -13.08 -9.55
C ASN A 266 -2.98 -11.60 -9.91
N ILE A 267 -1.92 -10.94 -9.42
CA ILE A 267 -1.70 -9.51 -9.64
C ILE A 267 -1.35 -9.27 -11.11
N ALA A 268 -2.17 -8.46 -11.81
CA ALA A 268 -2.08 -8.30 -13.26
C ALA A 268 -0.70 -7.80 -13.72
N THR A 269 -0.11 -6.81 -13.04
CA THR A 269 1.24 -6.31 -13.33
C THR A 269 2.29 -7.41 -13.17
N ILE A 270 2.22 -8.23 -12.13
CA ILE A 270 3.17 -9.33 -11.88
C ILE A 270 3.07 -10.38 -12.98
N ARG A 271 1.85 -10.76 -13.36
CA ARG A 271 1.59 -11.75 -14.41
C ARG A 271 2.05 -11.28 -15.80
N ASN A 272 1.79 -10.02 -16.12
CA ASN A 272 2.01 -9.49 -17.47
C ASN A 272 3.43 -8.98 -17.70
N ALA A 273 4.15 -8.65 -16.62
CA ALA A 273 5.53 -8.21 -16.69
C ALA A 273 6.45 -9.31 -17.22
N LYS A 274 7.27 -8.95 -18.20
CA LYS A 274 8.24 -9.83 -18.87
C LYS A 274 9.62 -9.19 -18.89
N ASN A 275 10.64 -10.02 -18.99
CA ASN A 275 12.02 -9.58 -19.10
C ASN A 275 12.42 -9.43 -20.57
N PHE A 276 13.18 -8.39 -20.86
CA PHE A 276 13.70 -8.06 -22.18
C PHE A 276 15.18 -7.73 -22.07
N THR A 277 15.98 -8.13 -23.06
CA THR A 277 17.36 -7.66 -23.19
C THR A 277 17.35 -6.22 -23.72
N VAL A 278 18.07 -5.34 -23.03
CA VAL A 278 18.16 -3.92 -23.39
C VAL A 278 18.99 -3.74 -24.65
N LYS A 279 18.42 -3.02 -25.62
CA LYS A 279 19.16 -2.39 -26.72
C LYS A 279 19.12 -0.89 -26.55
N ILE A 280 20.23 -0.22 -26.82
CA ILE A 280 20.30 1.24 -26.78
C ILE A 280 20.04 1.79 -28.18
N GLY A 281 19.07 2.68 -28.29
CA GLY A 281 18.73 3.32 -29.55
C GLY A 281 17.47 4.18 -29.46
N ASN A 282 17.08 4.77 -30.58
CA ASN A 282 15.84 5.54 -30.63
C ASN A 282 14.64 4.61 -30.56
N ASN A 283 13.77 4.83 -29.58
CA ASN A 283 12.46 4.19 -29.51
C ASN A 283 11.45 5.23 -29.01
N SER A 284 10.45 5.51 -29.83
CA SER A 284 9.30 6.32 -29.51
C SER A 284 8.05 5.62 -30.02
N GLY A 285 6.98 5.71 -29.27
CA GLY A 285 5.68 5.18 -29.66
C GLY A 285 4.59 5.75 -28.77
N GLU A 286 3.40 5.15 -28.83
CA GLU A 286 2.21 5.63 -28.11
C GLU A 286 1.75 4.68 -27.00
N THR A 287 2.48 3.56 -26.82
CA THR A 287 2.17 2.59 -25.77
C THR A 287 2.85 3.00 -24.47
N ALA A 288 2.06 3.21 -23.42
CA ALA A 288 2.58 3.45 -22.09
C ALA A 288 3.11 2.13 -21.51
N VAL A 289 4.41 2.09 -21.26
CA VAL A 289 5.13 0.92 -20.75
C VAL A 289 5.77 1.30 -19.43
N MET A 290 5.49 0.52 -18.39
CA MET A 290 6.26 0.54 -17.15
C MET A 290 7.50 -0.31 -17.33
N LEU A 291 8.63 0.23 -16.89
CA LEU A 291 9.96 -0.36 -16.99
C LEU A 291 10.58 -0.41 -15.59
N ALA A 292 11.28 -1.48 -15.27
CA ALA A 292 12.07 -1.60 -14.05
C ALA A 292 13.38 -2.34 -14.32
N ASN A 293 14.48 -1.87 -13.72
CA ASN A 293 15.71 -2.67 -13.68
C ASN A 293 15.57 -3.84 -12.69
N GLU A 294 16.48 -4.82 -12.72
CA GLU A 294 16.43 -5.98 -11.81
C GLU A 294 17.26 -5.79 -10.51
N LYS A 295 17.60 -4.54 -10.17
CA LYS A 295 18.45 -4.24 -9.02
C LYS A 295 17.63 -4.19 -7.74
N LEU A 296 18.24 -4.54 -6.61
CA LEU A 296 17.66 -4.41 -5.28
C LEU A 296 17.92 -2.99 -4.71
N ASN A 297 19.16 -2.71 -4.31
CA ASN A 297 19.55 -1.43 -3.68
C ASN A 297 19.41 -0.23 -4.63
N ASP A 298 19.65 -0.46 -5.92
CA ASP A 298 19.55 0.54 -6.97
C ASP A 298 18.32 0.30 -7.84
N PHE A 299 17.24 -0.23 -7.26
CA PHE A 299 15.99 -0.40 -7.98
C PHE A 299 15.56 0.92 -8.64
N ARG A 300 15.19 0.87 -9.91
CA ARG A 300 14.67 2.02 -10.64
C ARG A 300 13.50 1.58 -11.49
N ALA A 301 12.42 2.35 -11.45
CA ALA A 301 11.29 2.16 -12.33
C ALA A 301 10.78 3.47 -12.93
N THR A 302 10.26 3.41 -14.15
CA THR A 302 9.66 4.56 -14.83
C THR A 302 8.50 4.13 -15.74
N VAL A 303 7.78 5.10 -16.28
CA VAL A 303 6.80 4.91 -17.35
C VAL A 303 7.23 5.73 -18.55
N ALA A 304 7.25 5.10 -19.71
CA ALA A 304 7.59 5.75 -20.97
C ALA A 304 6.64 5.37 -22.10
N GLN A 305 6.55 6.25 -23.09
CA GLN A 305 5.82 6.02 -24.32
C GLN A 305 6.75 5.42 -25.38
N LEU A 306 6.58 4.13 -25.65
CA LEU A 306 7.49 3.35 -26.49
C LEU A 306 6.73 2.59 -27.58
N ASN A 307 7.43 2.24 -28.66
CA ASN A 307 6.99 1.14 -29.51
C ASN A 307 7.30 -0.17 -28.78
N PHE A 308 6.25 -0.90 -28.38
CA PHE A 308 6.37 -2.05 -27.50
C PHE A 308 5.70 -3.29 -28.07
N VAL A 309 6.55 -4.26 -28.45
CA VAL A 309 6.17 -5.57 -28.98
C VAL A 309 6.44 -6.63 -27.91
N GLU A 310 5.38 -7.05 -27.22
CA GLU A 310 5.46 -8.01 -26.09
C GLU A 310 6.06 -9.38 -26.44
N SER A 311 6.08 -9.75 -27.72
CA SER A 311 6.67 -11.01 -28.21
C SER A 311 8.15 -10.89 -28.57
N SER A 312 8.73 -9.68 -28.52
CA SER A 312 10.15 -9.46 -28.74
C SER A 312 10.97 -9.98 -27.56
N ALA A 313 12.18 -10.48 -27.81
CA ALA A 313 13.15 -10.78 -26.76
C ALA A 313 13.90 -9.52 -26.27
N GLU A 314 13.91 -8.46 -27.09
CA GLU A 314 14.68 -7.25 -26.85
C GLU A 314 13.77 -6.03 -26.78
N LEU A 315 14.18 -5.05 -25.97
CA LEU A 315 13.53 -3.76 -25.88
C LEU A 315 14.55 -2.64 -26.11
N THR A 316 14.29 -1.82 -27.12
CA THR A 316 15.11 -0.64 -27.39
C THR A 316 14.74 0.49 -26.43
N LEU A 317 15.72 1.03 -25.72
CA LEU A 317 15.58 2.17 -24.81
C LEU A 317 16.43 3.35 -25.30
N PRO A 318 15.90 4.58 -25.28
CA PRO A 318 16.71 5.79 -25.44
C PRO A 318 17.83 5.86 -24.39
N GLN A 319 18.99 6.41 -24.77
CA GLN A 319 20.18 6.50 -23.89
C GLN A 319 19.84 7.11 -22.52
N ALA A 320 19.18 8.27 -22.49
CA ALA A 320 18.83 8.96 -21.25
C ALA A 320 17.91 8.12 -20.33
N MET A 321 17.09 7.25 -20.89
CA MET A 321 16.21 6.36 -20.12
C MET A 321 16.98 5.18 -19.54
N ALA A 322 17.87 4.58 -20.34
CA ALA A 322 18.75 3.53 -19.85
C ALA A 322 19.66 4.03 -18.72
N GLU A 323 20.24 5.23 -18.88
CA GLU A 323 21.02 5.90 -17.84
C GLU A 323 20.21 6.12 -16.57
N ALA A 324 18.98 6.66 -16.66
CA ALA A 324 18.14 6.89 -15.48
C ALA A 324 17.68 5.60 -14.79
N LEU A 325 17.56 4.49 -15.53
CA LEU A 325 17.27 3.16 -14.99
C LEU A 325 18.53 2.40 -14.55
N HIS A 326 19.72 3.01 -14.69
CA HIS A 326 21.02 2.38 -14.44
C HIS A 326 21.24 1.08 -15.25
N LEU A 327 20.84 1.09 -16.52
CA LEU A 327 20.92 -0.03 -17.47
C LEU A 327 21.92 0.27 -18.59
N GLN A 328 22.55 -0.77 -19.10
CA GLN A 328 23.43 -0.78 -20.28
C GLN A 328 22.88 -1.72 -21.36
N ALA A 329 23.44 -1.64 -22.58
CA ALA A 329 23.12 -2.60 -23.62
C ALA A 329 23.47 -4.03 -23.16
N GLY A 330 22.54 -4.96 -23.31
CA GLY A 330 22.70 -6.34 -22.85
C GLY A 330 22.16 -6.62 -21.45
N ASP A 331 21.90 -5.60 -20.63
CA ASP A 331 21.23 -5.78 -19.35
C ASP A 331 19.78 -6.25 -19.54
N ILE A 332 19.16 -6.72 -18.45
CA ILE A 332 17.75 -7.09 -18.43
C ILE A 332 16.91 -5.94 -17.87
N VAL A 333 15.79 -5.68 -18.55
CA VAL A 333 14.73 -4.79 -18.08
C VAL A 333 13.42 -5.57 -17.99
N THR A 334 12.72 -5.46 -16.88
CA THR A 334 11.36 -5.98 -16.76
C THR A 334 10.38 -4.90 -17.25
N ALA A 335 9.46 -5.26 -18.14
CA ALA A 335 8.51 -4.33 -18.73
C ALA A 335 7.08 -4.88 -18.81
N THR A 336 6.09 -4.00 -18.69
CA THR A 336 4.67 -4.29 -18.92
C THR A 336 3.92 -3.06 -19.43
N ARG A 337 2.84 -3.26 -20.18
CA ARG A 337 1.88 -2.20 -20.51
C ARG A 337 1.08 -1.78 -19.27
N ILE A 338 0.60 -0.53 -19.23
CA ILE A 338 -0.14 0.03 -18.07
C ILE A 338 -1.42 0.80 -18.39
#